data_AF-A0A9P5K3A6-F1
#
_entry.id   AF-A0A9P5K3A6-F1
#
_cell.length_a   1.000
_cell.length_b   1.000
_cell.length_c   1.000
_cell.angle_alpha   90.00
_cell.angle_beta   90.00
_cell.angle_gamma   90.00
#
_symmetry.space_group_name_H-M   'P 1'
#
loop_
_entity.id
_entity.type
_entity.pdbx_description
1 polymer ?
#
loop_
_entity_poly.entity_id
_entity_poly.type
_entity_poly.pdbx_seq_one_letter_code
_entity_poly.pdbx_strand_id
1 'polypeptide(L)'
;MVSSFSYAAALLSLFAASGSAQNLNFTIANGQIFTPGLVILDAPQPGTPLGGDNLHVALDVSTNGKMPLPPYASNSPTKIFNVTMFLSSYTTGRNFTITNGTASANNASLGDIMFQEPGSTVKHVNWIWPDCLVGDGQPSSTGSDRGAYNISIRQNYRLNGEDHYTIFDVPISVTNSISQKNGRPSCDALNNPLLSDQELNATAANAIGVLFAPGDSTQIEVKAGNGNDDGLGDTKPEATPGDGLGAGSTLSWRDGAHWLCLLSIGAALML
;
A
#
# COMPACT_ATOMS: atom_id res chain seq x y z
N MET A 1 -62.24 35.74 -2.15
CA MET A 1 -61.48 35.78 -0.89
C MET A 1 -60.62 34.53 -0.82
N VAL A 2 -59.30 34.72 -0.68
CA VAL A 2 -58.24 33.71 -0.40
C VAL A 2 -58.00 32.69 -1.53
N SER A 3 -56.80 32.43 -2.06
CA SER A 3 -55.51 33.11 -2.15
C SER A 3 -54.70 32.32 -3.19
N SER A 4 -54.06 32.99 -4.13
CA SER A 4 -53.12 32.40 -5.08
C SER A 4 -51.88 31.89 -4.34
N PHE A 5 -51.51 30.62 -4.54
CA PHE A 5 -50.15 30.15 -4.29
C PHE A 5 -49.65 29.36 -5.49
N SER A 6 -48.72 29.99 -6.20
CA SER A 6 -47.92 29.45 -7.27
C SER A 6 -47.06 28.28 -6.76
N TYR A 7 -47.16 27.11 -7.39
CA TYR A 7 -46.14 26.06 -7.28
C TYR A 7 -45.22 26.16 -8.49
N ALA A 8 -44.22 27.01 -8.38
CA ALA A 8 -43.05 27.03 -9.25
C ALA A 8 -41.79 27.08 -8.37
N ALA A 9 -41.11 25.94 -8.25
CA ALA A 9 -39.71 25.83 -7.84
C ALA A 9 -39.23 24.42 -8.26
N ALA A 10 -38.61 24.31 -9.44
CA ALA A 10 -37.15 24.21 -9.63
C ALA A 10 -36.64 22.79 -9.26
N LEU A 11 -36.60 21.83 -10.21
CA LEU A 11 -35.49 21.55 -11.15
C LEU A 11 -34.09 21.51 -10.51
N LEU A 12 -33.49 20.32 -10.63
CA LEU A 12 -32.05 20.02 -10.77
C LEU A 12 -31.12 20.41 -9.60
N SER A 13 -30.72 19.40 -8.83
CA SER A 13 -29.41 19.35 -8.17
C SER A 13 -28.70 18.06 -8.58
N LEU A 14 -28.30 17.98 -9.85
CA LEU A 14 -27.33 17.00 -10.35
C LEU A 14 -25.92 17.61 -10.20
N PHE A 15 -25.03 16.90 -9.51
CA PHE A 15 -23.57 17.05 -9.47
C PHE A 15 -22.96 18.39 -9.04
N ALA A 16 -22.44 18.44 -7.81
CA ALA A 16 -21.19 19.12 -7.49
C ALA A 16 -20.60 18.58 -6.18
N ALA A 17 -20.09 17.36 -6.21
CA ALA A 17 -19.05 16.93 -5.28
C ALA A 17 -17.83 16.51 -6.11
N SER A 18 -17.36 17.41 -6.97
CA SER A 18 -15.94 17.45 -7.29
C SER A 18 -15.23 17.92 -6.02
N GLY A 19 -15.08 17.01 -5.05
CA GLY A 19 -13.96 17.10 -4.13
C GLY A 19 -12.73 17.26 -5.01
N SER A 20 -11.87 18.20 -4.66
CA SER A 20 -10.65 18.52 -5.37
C SER A 20 -9.86 17.26 -5.67
N ALA A 21 -10.12 16.65 -6.82
CA ALA A 21 -9.23 15.72 -7.45
C ALA A 21 -8.04 16.57 -7.84
N GLN A 22 -7.09 16.69 -6.90
CA GLN A 22 -5.72 16.92 -7.31
C GLN A 22 -5.46 15.88 -8.41
N ASN A 23 -4.99 16.31 -9.58
CA ASN A 23 -4.53 15.41 -10.62
C ASN A 23 -3.34 14.63 -10.06
N LEU A 24 -3.61 13.62 -9.23
CA LEU A 24 -2.63 12.72 -8.69
C LEU A 24 -2.31 11.77 -9.83
N ASN A 25 -1.29 12.14 -10.60
CA ASN A 25 -0.76 11.26 -11.63
C ASN A 25 0.08 10.19 -10.93
N PHE A 26 -0.50 9.01 -10.75
CA PHE A 26 0.18 7.88 -10.15
C PHE A 26 1.11 7.23 -11.17
N THR A 27 2.36 6.96 -10.78
CA THR A 27 3.23 6.11 -11.59
C THR A 27 2.99 4.67 -11.18
N ILE A 28 2.27 3.92 -12.02
CA ILE A 28 1.86 2.54 -11.74
C ILE A 28 2.53 1.60 -12.75
N ALA A 29 3.16 0.54 -12.27
CA ALA A 29 3.63 -0.55 -13.12
C ALA A 29 3.50 -1.90 -12.40
N ASN A 30 3.04 -2.93 -13.12
CA ASN A 30 2.82 -4.27 -12.57
C ASN A 30 1.93 -4.31 -11.32
N GLY A 31 0.99 -3.37 -11.19
CA GLY A 31 0.13 -3.25 -10.02
C GLY A 31 0.77 -2.52 -8.83
N GLN A 32 2.04 -2.14 -8.91
CA GLN A 32 2.71 -1.36 -7.88
C GLN A 32 2.64 0.13 -8.19
N ILE A 33 2.56 0.94 -7.14
CA ILE A 33 2.48 2.39 -7.22
C ILE A 33 3.79 2.97 -6.66
N PHE A 34 4.55 3.61 -7.54
CA PHE A 34 5.84 4.19 -7.20
C PHE A 34 5.62 5.54 -6.52
N THR A 35 6.18 5.66 -5.32
CA THR A 35 6.08 6.86 -4.50
C THR A 35 7.28 7.78 -4.74
N PRO A 36 7.24 9.05 -4.30
CA PRO A 36 8.40 9.92 -4.32
C PRO A 36 9.46 9.58 -3.24
N GLY A 37 9.50 8.34 -2.73
CA GLY A 37 10.46 7.89 -1.72
C GLY A 37 11.00 6.48 -1.97
N LEU A 38 11.52 5.84 -0.91
CA LEU A 38 12.14 4.51 -1.01
C LEU A 38 11.14 3.35 -0.99
N VAL A 39 9.93 3.57 -0.46
CA VAL A 39 8.90 2.54 -0.42
C VAL A 39 8.01 2.58 -1.66
N ILE A 40 7.51 1.43 -2.06
CA ILE A 40 6.57 1.25 -3.16
C ILE A 40 5.27 0.71 -2.57
N LEU A 41 4.14 1.24 -3.03
CA LEU A 41 2.83 0.83 -2.54
C LEU A 41 2.28 -0.28 -3.43
N ASP A 42 2.08 -1.47 -2.85
CA ASP A 42 1.50 -2.62 -3.55
C ASP A 42 -0.03 -2.62 -3.45
N ALA A 43 -0.57 -2.20 -2.31
CA ALA A 43 -2.01 -2.08 -2.09
C ALA A 43 -2.32 -1.09 -0.95
N PRO A 44 -3.47 -0.38 -0.99
CA PRO A 44 -4.54 -0.48 -1.98
C PRO A 44 -4.27 0.35 -3.26
N GLN A 45 -5.06 0.11 -4.30
CA GLN A 45 -5.07 0.98 -5.49
C GLN A 45 -5.83 2.29 -5.20
N PRO A 46 -5.53 3.40 -5.92
CA PRO A 46 -6.27 4.65 -5.77
C PRO A 46 -7.75 4.46 -6.08
N GLY A 47 -8.61 5.09 -5.27
CA GLY A 47 -10.07 5.01 -5.39
C GLY A 47 -10.69 3.71 -4.88
N THR A 48 -9.92 2.80 -4.27
CA THR A 48 -10.46 1.53 -3.78
C THR A 48 -11.48 1.77 -2.64
N PRO A 49 -12.70 1.19 -2.73
CA PRO A 49 -13.61 1.14 -1.60
C PRO A 49 -13.13 0.13 -0.57
N LEU A 50 -12.91 0.57 0.66
CA LEU A 50 -12.36 -0.22 1.76
C LEU A 50 -13.35 -0.34 2.92
N GLY A 51 -13.14 -1.39 3.70
CA GLY A 51 -13.95 -1.80 4.85
C GLY A 51 -13.41 -3.12 5.40
N GLY A 52 -14.26 -3.93 6.00
CA GLY A 52 -13.88 -5.19 6.64
C GLY A 52 -13.41 -5.01 8.08
N ASP A 53 -12.63 -5.98 8.56
CA ASP A 53 -12.15 -5.96 9.95
C ASP A 53 -11.02 -4.94 10.15
N ASN A 54 -10.09 -4.88 9.20
CA ASN A 54 -8.91 -4.04 9.21
C ASN A 54 -8.75 -3.27 7.88
N LEU A 55 -8.07 -2.14 7.95
CA LEU A 55 -7.43 -1.52 6.80
C LEU A 55 -6.14 -2.28 6.51
N HIS A 56 -6.02 -2.77 5.28
CA HIS A 56 -4.84 -3.46 4.79
C HIS A 56 -4.05 -2.53 3.85
N VAL A 57 -2.77 -2.31 4.18
CA VAL A 57 -1.81 -1.61 3.30
C VAL A 57 -0.58 -2.49 3.14
N ALA A 58 -0.08 -2.64 1.92
CA ALA A 58 1.12 -3.42 1.62
C ALA A 58 2.17 -2.51 1.00
N LEU A 59 3.36 -2.49 1.60
CA LEU A 59 4.47 -1.64 1.16
C LEU A 59 5.71 -2.49 0.88
N ASP A 60 6.24 -2.43 -0.33
CA ASP A 60 7.58 -2.92 -0.64
C ASP A 60 8.61 -1.89 -0.13
N VAL A 61 9.45 -2.31 0.82
CA VAL A 61 10.50 -1.50 1.45
C VAL A 61 11.90 -1.85 0.93
N SER A 62 11.99 -2.66 -0.12
CA SER A 62 13.23 -3.06 -0.78
C SER A 62 13.56 -2.20 -1.99
N THR A 63 12.75 -1.19 -2.30
CA THR A 63 13.01 -0.29 -3.41
C THR A 63 13.09 -1.06 -4.74
N ASN A 64 12.09 -1.93 -4.98
CA ASN A 64 12.06 -2.85 -6.11
C ASN A 64 13.30 -3.76 -6.16
N GLY A 65 13.68 -4.32 -5.01
CA GLY A 65 14.84 -5.20 -4.85
C GLY A 65 16.22 -4.53 -4.87
N LYS A 66 16.30 -3.20 -4.99
CA LYS A 66 17.59 -2.47 -5.00
C LYS A 66 18.20 -2.32 -3.61
N MET A 67 17.37 -2.27 -2.56
CA MET A 67 17.81 -2.05 -1.19
C MET A 67 17.75 -3.38 -0.40
N PRO A 68 18.82 -3.75 0.33
CA PRO A 68 18.73 -4.87 1.28
C PRO A 68 17.71 -4.56 2.37
N LEU A 69 17.30 -5.60 3.09
CA LEU A 69 16.43 -5.43 4.25
C LEU A 69 17.21 -4.83 5.43
N PRO A 70 16.52 -4.08 6.33
CA PRO A 70 17.15 -3.63 7.57
C PRO A 70 17.59 -4.83 8.44
N PRO A 71 18.57 -4.66 9.35
CA PRO A 71 19.11 -3.37 9.79
C PRO A 71 20.15 -2.76 8.83
N TYR A 72 20.09 -1.44 8.66
CA TYR A 72 21.10 -0.67 7.94
C TYR A 72 22.21 -0.21 8.88
N ALA A 73 23.43 -0.05 8.37
CA ALA A 73 24.50 0.59 9.12
C ALA A 73 24.07 2.03 9.48
N SER A 74 24.50 2.51 10.66
CA SER A 74 24.17 3.86 11.12
C SER A 74 24.63 4.94 10.13
N ASN A 75 25.75 4.71 9.44
CA ASN A 75 26.33 5.55 8.39
C ASN A 75 25.97 5.12 6.96
N SER A 76 24.94 4.29 6.76
CA SER A 76 24.48 3.92 5.41
C SER A 76 24.09 5.18 4.62
N PRO A 77 24.60 5.36 3.38
CA PRO A 77 24.24 6.50 2.54
C PRO A 77 22.77 6.49 2.14
N THR A 78 22.15 5.32 2.00
CA THR A 78 20.71 5.16 1.78
C THR A 78 20.11 4.29 2.87
N LYS A 79 19.02 4.75 3.48
CA LYS A 79 18.24 4.00 4.49
C LYS A 79 16.89 4.66 4.75
N ILE A 80 15.91 3.86 5.13
CA ILE A 80 14.64 4.35 5.68
C ILE A 80 14.85 4.61 7.18
N PHE A 81 14.51 5.81 7.65
CA PHE A 81 14.49 6.13 9.09
C PHE A 81 13.18 5.71 9.73
N ASN A 82 12.06 6.07 9.09
CA ASN A 82 10.73 5.62 9.46
C ASN A 82 9.73 5.85 8.33
N VAL A 83 8.62 5.14 8.41
CA VAL A 83 7.43 5.38 7.61
C VAL A 83 6.27 5.60 8.58
N THR A 84 5.63 6.76 8.47
CA THR A 84 4.40 7.06 9.22
C THR A 84 3.23 7.09 8.26
N MET A 85 2.05 6.72 8.74
CA MET A 85 0.85 6.74 7.91
C MET A 85 -0.34 7.28 8.69
N PHE A 86 -1.17 8.04 7.97
CA PHE A 86 -2.37 8.66 8.50
C PHE A 86 -3.55 8.37 7.56
N LEU A 87 -4.73 8.27 8.15
CA LEU A 87 -5.99 8.25 7.42
C LEU A 87 -6.65 9.63 7.58
N SER A 88 -6.56 10.46 6.55
CA SER A 88 -6.99 11.86 6.61
C SER A 88 -8.16 12.15 5.66
N SER A 89 -9.06 13.03 6.08
CA SER A 89 -10.14 13.56 5.24
C SER A 89 -10.48 14.99 5.64
N TYR A 90 -10.30 15.91 4.71
CA TYR A 90 -10.78 17.29 4.84
C TYR A 90 -12.30 17.39 4.81
N THR A 91 -13.00 16.37 4.29
CA THR A 91 -14.48 16.36 4.24
C THR A 91 -15.06 16.08 5.61
N THR A 92 -14.49 15.11 6.34
CA THR A 92 -14.97 14.74 7.69
C THR A 92 -14.21 15.48 8.80
N GLY A 93 -13.11 16.17 8.47
CA GLY A 93 -12.25 16.84 9.44
C GLY A 93 -11.40 15.87 10.28
N ARG A 94 -11.26 14.61 9.85
CA ARG A 94 -10.55 13.57 10.59
C ARG A 94 -9.13 13.38 10.09
N ASN A 95 -8.23 13.07 11.01
CA ASN A 95 -6.83 12.71 10.73
C ASN A 95 -6.37 11.63 11.71
N PHE A 96 -6.60 10.36 11.38
CA PHE A 96 -6.29 9.26 12.28
C PHE A 96 -4.86 8.75 12.09
N THR A 97 -4.14 8.53 13.18
CA THR A 97 -2.84 7.85 13.14
C THR A 97 -3.03 6.36 12.82
N ILE A 98 -2.47 5.90 11.70
CA ILE A 98 -2.35 4.46 11.39
C ILE A 98 -1.08 3.90 12.03
N THR A 99 0.07 4.50 11.71
CA THR A 99 1.38 4.20 12.33
C THR A 99 2.14 5.49 12.58
N ASN A 100 2.79 5.57 13.75
CA ASN A 100 3.58 6.73 14.17
C ASN A 100 5.09 6.45 14.24
N GLY A 101 5.55 5.30 13.74
CA GLY A 101 6.97 4.93 13.74
C GLY A 101 7.60 4.72 15.12
N THR A 102 6.81 4.74 16.21
CA THR A 102 7.34 4.73 17.60
C THR A 102 6.49 3.95 18.60
N ALA A 103 5.27 3.52 18.27
CA ALA A 103 4.38 2.82 19.21
C ALA A 103 4.82 1.37 19.48
N SER A 104 4.87 0.98 20.76
CA SER A 104 5.01 -0.42 21.18
C SER A 104 3.62 -1.02 21.43
N ALA A 105 3.19 -1.94 20.55
CA ALA A 105 2.14 -2.98 20.64
C ALA A 105 0.78 -2.76 21.37
N ASN A 106 0.53 -1.63 22.06
CA ASN A 106 -0.60 -1.45 22.97
C ASN A 106 -1.37 -0.14 22.73
N ASN A 107 -0.90 0.71 21.81
CA ASN A 107 -1.64 1.88 21.36
C ASN A 107 -2.38 1.53 20.08
N ALA A 108 -3.57 2.09 19.89
CA ALA A 108 -4.41 1.85 18.72
C ALA A 108 -3.72 2.18 17.36
N SER A 109 -2.57 2.86 17.39
CA SER A 109 -1.65 3.04 16.27
C SER A 109 -0.59 1.93 16.23
N LEU A 110 -0.28 1.44 15.04
CA LEU A 110 0.81 0.49 14.82
C LEU A 110 2.17 1.14 15.12
N GLY A 111 3.11 0.32 15.60
CA GLY A 111 4.49 0.70 15.80
C GLY A 111 5.25 0.95 14.49
N ASP A 112 6.57 1.05 14.59
CA ASP A 112 7.41 1.13 13.40
C ASP A 112 7.23 -0.13 12.53
N ILE A 113 6.68 0.10 11.34
CA ILE A 113 6.36 -0.95 10.37
C ILE A 113 7.62 -1.62 9.84
N MET A 114 8.78 -0.97 9.94
CA MET A 114 10.04 -1.51 9.45
C MET A 114 10.50 -2.74 10.26
N PHE A 115 10.02 -2.89 11.51
CA PHE A 115 10.27 -4.07 12.35
C PHE A 115 9.19 -5.16 12.22
N GLN A 116 8.11 -4.87 11.51
CA GLN A 116 7.10 -5.89 11.22
C GLN A 116 7.65 -6.84 10.15
N GLU A 117 7.32 -8.12 10.26
CA GLU A 117 7.72 -9.17 9.32
C GLU A 117 9.23 -9.14 9.00
N PRO A 118 10.12 -9.40 9.99
CA PRO A 118 11.55 -9.46 9.75
C PRO A 118 11.90 -10.42 8.60
N GLY A 119 12.79 -10.02 7.70
CA GLY A 119 13.16 -10.81 6.53
C GLY A 119 12.21 -10.69 5.32
N SER A 120 11.11 -9.93 5.41
CA SER A 120 10.23 -9.63 4.28
C SER A 120 10.55 -8.28 3.62
N THR A 121 10.56 -8.25 2.29
CA THR A 121 10.59 -7.01 1.47
C THR A 121 9.26 -6.28 1.46
N VAL A 122 8.17 -6.97 1.75
CA VAL A 122 6.82 -6.38 1.84
C VAL A 122 6.41 -6.29 3.31
N LYS A 123 5.89 -5.13 3.70
CA LYS A 123 5.32 -4.87 5.03
C LYS A 123 3.81 -4.77 4.91
N HIS A 124 3.10 -5.64 5.63
CA HIS A 124 1.64 -5.67 5.70
C HIS A 124 1.15 -4.94 6.95
N VAL A 125 0.52 -3.81 6.72
CA VAL A 125 -0.10 -2.98 7.74
C VAL A 125 -1.54 -3.46 7.90
N ASN A 126 -1.85 -3.96 9.08
CA ASN A 126 -3.18 -4.47 9.43
C ASN A 126 -3.79 -3.60 10.53
N TRP A 127 -4.33 -2.44 10.16
CA TRP A 127 -4.82 -1.44 11.13
C TRP A 127 -6.31 -1.61 11.44
N ILE A 128 -6.70 -1.59 12.70
CA ILE A 128 -8.10 -1.77 13.11
C ILE A 128 -8.86 -0.47 12.87
N TRP A 129 -9.94 -0.54 12.08
CA TRP A 129 -10.82 0.62 11.89
C TRP A 129 -11.40 1.10 13.23
N PRO A 130 -11.34 2.42 13.54
CA PRO A 130 -11.95 2.98 14.74
C PRO A 130 -13.48 2.95 14.68
N ASP A 131 -14.09 3.07 15.85
CA ASP A 131 -15.53 2.87 16.06
C ASP A 131 -16.44 3.81 15.25
N CYS A 132 -16.06 5.07 15.05
CA CYS A 132 -16.88 6.02 14.27
C CYS A 132 -16.96 5.69 12.77
N LEU A 133 -16.09 4.81 12.27
CA LEU A 133 -16.12 4.35 10.86
C LEU A 133 -17.00 3.10 10.67
N VAL A 134 -17.58 2.54 11.72
CA VAL A 134 -18.49 1.40 11.65
C VAL A 134 -19.74 1.73 10.83
N GLY A 135 -20.18 0.76 10.02
CA GLY A 135 -21.41 0.82 9.24
C GLY A 135 -21.26 0.11 7.90
N ASP A 136 -22.28 0.23 7.03
CA ASP A 136 -22.22 -0.24 5.63
C ASP A 136 -22.71 0.83 4.64
N GLY A 137 -22.00 1.00 3.52
CA GLY A 137 -22.37 1.92 2.44
C GLY A 137 -21.84 3.35 2.54
N GLN A 138 -22.48 4.22 1.76
CA GLN A 138 -22.14 5.64 1.60
C GLN A 138 -22.41 6.45 2.88
N PRO A 139 -21.82 7.65 3.02
CA PRO A 139 -22.09 8.54 4.16
C PRO A 139 -23.59 8.79 4.31
N SER A 140 -24.13 8.52 5.50
CA SER A 140 -25.58 8.58 5.76
C SER A 140 -26.08 9.98 6.14
N SER A 141 -25.17 10.89 6.50
CA SER A 141 -25.48 12.28 6.87
C SER A 141 -24.22 13.16 6.75
N THR A 142 -24.39 14.47 6.88
CA THR A 142 -23.28 15.44 6.87
C THR A 142 -22.34 15.31 8.07
N GLY A 143 -22.75 14.63 9.15
CA GLY A 143 -21.91 14.32 10.31
C GLY A 143 -21.32 12.92 10.27
N SER A 144 -21.43 12.20 9.15
CA SER A 144 -20.87 10.87 9.01
C SER A 144 -19.34 10.95 8.92
N ASP A 145 -18.65 10.15 9.73
CA ASP A 145 -17.21 9.98 9.62
C ASP A 145 -16.80 9.09 8.44
N ARG A 146 -17.76 8.60 7.63
CA ARG A 146 -17.46 7.76 6.47
C ARG A 146 -17.32 8.58 5.20
N GLY A 147 -16.73 7.99 4.16
CA GLY A 147 -16.65 8.60 2.83
C GLY A 147 -15.23 8.63 2.26
N ALA A 148 -14.87 9.73 1.62
CA ALA A 148 -13.57 9.90 0.96
C ALA A 148 -12.46 10.20 1.96
N TYR A 149 -11.36 9.47 1.84
CA TYR A 149 -10.17 9.60 2.68
C TYR A 149 -8.91 9.45 1.83
N ASN A 150 -7.80 9.96 2.33
CA ASN A 150 -6.47 9.63 1.83
C ASN A 150 -5.73 8.78 2.87
N ILE A 151 -5.05 7.74 2.40
CA ILE A 151 -3.95 7.12 3.15
C ILE A 151 -2.71 7.96 2.85
N SER A 152 -2.31 8.78 3.81
CA SER A 152 -1.14 9.66 3.70
C SER A 152 0.10 8.92 4.18
N ILE A 153 0.95 8.50 3.25
CA ILE A 153 2.20 7.77 3.50
C ILE A 153 3.34 8.77 3.56
N ARG A 154 3.97 8.89 4.72
CA ARG A 154 5.04 9.85 4.97
C ARG A 154 6.33 9.14 5.27
N GLN A 155 7.35 9.43 4.47
CA GLN A 155 8.63 8.74 4.57
C GLN A 155 9.68 9.72 5.05
N ASN A 156 10.45 9.33 6.05
CA ASN A 156 11.70 9.97 6.40
C ASN A 156 12.83 9.01 6.05
N TYR A 157 13.71 9.41 5.13
CA TYR A 157 14.76 8.54 4.61
C TYR A 157 15.98 9.33 4.21
N ARG A 158 17.10 8.62 4.06
CA ARG A 158 18.29 9.13 3.40
C ARG A 158 18.44 8.47 2.05
N LEU A 159 18.80 9.25 1.04
CA LEU A 159 19.17 8.79 -0.30
C LEU A 159 20.57 9.32 -0.63
N ASN A 160 21.54 8.43 -0.82
CA ASN A 160 22.91 8.75 -1.20
C ASN A 160 23.57 9.91 -0.41
N GLY A 161 23.29 9.97 0.90
CA GLY A 161 23.87 10.99 1.78
C GLY A 161 22.97 12.20 2.05
N GLU A 162 21.86 12.37 1.34
CA GLU A 162 20.91 13.47 1.54
C GLU A 162 19.64 12.98 2.26
N ASP A 163 19.21 13.72 3.29
CA ASP A 163 18.00 13.41 4.05
C ASP A 163 16.79 14.02 3.34
N HIS A 164 15.74 13.22 3.18
CA HIS A 164 14.52 13.57 2.48
C HIS A 164 13.28 13.24 3.32
N TYR A 165 12.23 14.01 3.09
CA TYR A 165 10.91 13.77 3.65
C TYR A 165 9.86 13.93 2.57
N THR A 166 8.99 12.93 2.41
CA THR A 166 7.96 12.91 1.35
C THR A 166 6.59 12.63 1.93
N ILE A 167 5.54 13.10 1.25
CA ILE A 167 4.14 12.92 1.62
C ILE A 167 3.39 12.39 0.41
N PHE A 168 2.95 11.13 0.45
CA PHE A 168 2.25 10.51 -0.66
C PHE A 168 0.84 10.11 -0.26
N ASP A 169 -0.15 10.78 -0.84
CA ASP A 169 -1.56 10.58 -0.52
C ASP A 169 -2.23 9.64 -1.52
N VAL A 170 -2.85 8.58 -1.00
CA VAL A 170 -3.58 7.58 -1.78
C VAL A 170 -5.07 7.74 -1.51
N PRO A 171 -5.88 8.18 -2.48
CA PRO A 171 -7.32 8.33 -2.26
C PRO A 171 -7.97 6.96 -2.14
N ILE A 172 -8.88 6.82 -1.19
CA ILE A 172 -9.71 5.64 -0.95
C ILE A 172 -11.13 6.08 -0.55
N SER A 173 -12.08 5.14 -0.49
CA SER A 173 -13.40 5.40 0.11
C SER A 173 -13.74 4.40 1.21
N VAL A 174 -14.08 4.89 2.40
CA VAL A 174 -14.49 4.05 3.54
C VAL A 174 -15.99 3.76 3.43
N THR A 175 -16.35 2.89 2.50
CA THR A 175 -17.75 2.63 2.12
C THR A 175 -18.16 1.16 2.19
N ASN A 176 -17.22 0.21 2.23
CA ASN A 176 -17.58 -1.20 2.42
C ASN A 176 -17.91 -1.47 3.88
N SER A 177 -18.70 -2.51 4.17
CA SER A 177 -19.11 -2.87 5.53
C SER A 177 -17.95 -2.98 6.50
N ILE A 178 -18.02 -2.24 7.61
CA ILE A 178 -17.16 -2.34 8.79
C ILE A 178 -18.09 -2.72 9.94
N SER A 179 -17.94 -3.94 10.46
CA SER A 179 -18.82 -4.45 11.52
C SER A 179 -18.46 -3.88 12.89
N GLN A 180 -19.47 -3.62 13.71
CA GLN A 180 -19.30 -3.30 15.14
C GLN A 180 -18.62 -4.48 15.85
N LYS A 181 -17.52 -4.22 16.57
CA LYS A 181 -16.79 -5.22 17.36
C LYS A 181 -16.19 -4.58 18.61
N ASN A 182 -16.10 -5.35 19.70
CA ASN A 182 -15.37 -4.94 20.90
C ASN A 182 -13.88 -4.80 20.58
N GLY A 183 -13.21 -3.81 21.18
CA GLY A 183 -11.78 -3.57 20.99
C GLY A 183 -11.41 -2.67 19.81
N ARG A 184 -12.40 -2.18 19.03
CA ARG A 184 -12.14 -1.06 18.11
C ARG A 184 -11.77 0.19 18.92
N PRO A 185 -10.72 0.92 18.54
CA PRO A 185 -10.35 2.14 19.23
C PRO A 185 -11.37 3.25 18.98
N SER A 186 -11.48 4.18 19.92
CA SER A 186 -12.29 5.37 19.69
C SER A 186 -11.63 6.29 18.67
N CYS A 187 -12.43 6.94 17.84
CA CYS A 187 -11.89 7.89 16.86
C CYS A 187 -11.08 9.02 17.52
N ASP A 188 -11.54 9.55 18.66
CA ASP A 188 -10.82 10.63 19.36
C ASP A 188 -9.45 10.19 19.90
N ALA A 189 -9.27 8.91 20.22
CA ALA A 189 -7.97 8.39 20.66
C ALA A 189 -6.93 8.35 19.52
N LEU A 190 -7.38 8.31 18.27
CA LEU A 190 -6.52 8.26 17.09
C LEU A 190 -6.46 9.59 16.33
N ASN A 191 -7.39 10.50 16.60
CA ASN A 191 -7.52 11.75 15.86
C ASN A 191 -6.41 12.74 16.23
N ASN A 192 -5.79 13.32 15.21
CA ASN A 192 -4.82 14.38 15.33
C ASN A 192 -5.40 15.67 14.75
N PRO A 193 -4.76 16.82 15.03
CA PRO A 193 -5.00 18.02 14.25
C PRO A 193 -4.84 17.74 12.75
N LEU A 194 -5.81 18.20 11.96
CA LEU A 194 -5.73 18.16 10.50
C LEU A 194 -4.97 19.41 10.03
N LEU A 195 -3.79 19.20 9.47
CA LEU A 195 -2.96 20.28 8.91
C LEU A 195 -3.55 20.74 7.58
N SER A 196 -3.44 22.01 7.27
CA SER A 196 -3.81 22.56 5.96
C SER A 196 -2.82 22.15 4.87
N ASP A 197 -3.25 22.22 3.61
CA ASP A 197 -2.37 21.95 2.46
C ASP A 197 -1.13 22.84 2.43
N GLN A 198 -1.25 24.09 2.92
CA GLN A 198 -0.13 25.02 3.02
C GLN A 198 0.87 24.59 4.09
N GLU A 199 0.39 24.07 5.22
CA GLU A 199 1.26 23.56 6.30
C GLU A 199 1.94 22.25 5.90
N LEU A 200 1.25 21.37 5.19
CA LEU A 200 1.84 20.13 4.69
C LEU A 200 2.86 20.38 3.57
N ASN A 201 2.55 21.30 2.66
CA ASN A 201 3.34 21.63 1.48
C ASN A 201 3.88 20.38 0.76
N ALA A 202 2.97 19.45 0.43
CA ALA A 202 3.32 18.17 -0.18
C ALA A 202 4.07 18.33 -1.52
N THR A 203 3.82 19.43 -2.25
CA THR A 203 4.57 19.74 -3.48
C THR A 203 6.06 19.95 -3.19
N ALA A 204 6.42 20.71 -2.16
CA ALA A 204 7.81 20.89 -1.79
C ALA A 204 8.41 19.61 -1.19
N ALA A 205 7.65 18.89 -0.36
CA ALA A 205 8.09 17.61 0.21
C ALA A 205 8.42 16.57 -0.90
N ASN A 206 7.63 16.56 -1.97
CA ASN A 206 7.79 15.61 -3.08
C ASN A 206 8.63 16.15 -4.24
N ALA A 207 9.41 17.22 -4.04
CA ALA A 207 10.20 17.84 -5.11
C ALA A 207 11.22 16.91 -5.75
N ILE A 208 11.62 15.83 -5.06
CA ILE A 208 12.52 14.79 -5.58
C ILE A 208 11.89 13.96 -6.71
N GLY A 209 10.56 13.97 -6.84
CA GLY A 209 9.83 13.21 -7.85
C GLY A 209 9.74 11.71 -7.54
N VAL A 210 9.07 10.96 -8.41
CA VAL A 210 8.90 9.51 -8.28
C VAL A 210 10.23 8.80 -8.50
N LEU A 211 10.55 7.84 -7.63
CA LEU A 211 11.78 7.07 -7.70
C LEU A 211 11.49 5.60 -8.06
N PHE A 212 12.47 4.94 -8.68
CA PHE A 212 12.53 3.49 -8.90
C PHE A 212 11.45 2.86 -9.78
N ALA A 213 10.62 3.67 -10.41
CA ALA A 213 9.69 3.24 -11.46
C ALA A 213 10.43 2.59 -12.64
N PRO A 214 9.79 1.73 -13.46
CA PRO A 214 10.44 1.19 -14.65
C PRO A 214 10.98 2.29 -15.56
N GLY A 215 12.26 2.18 -15.92
CA GLY A 215 12.99 3.20 -16.68
C GLY A 215 13.70 4.25 -15.82
N ASP A 216 13.46 4.29 -14.51
CA ASP A 216 14.23 5.12 -13.58
C ASP A 216 15.64 4.58 -13.36
N SER A 217 16.63 5.44 -13.53
CA SER A 217 18.05 5.10 -13.43
C SER A 217 18.67 5.41 -12.07
N THR A 218 17.86 5.77 -11.06
CA THR A 218 18.36 6.07 -9.71
C THR A 218 19.18 4.89 -9.17
N GLN A 219 20.45 5.18 -8.88
CA GLN A 219 21.39 4.27 -8.24
C GLN A 219 21.43 4.58 -6.75
N ILE A 220 21.62 3.55 -5.92
CA ILE A 220 21.71 3.71 -4.47
C ILE A 220 22.96 3.04 -3.93
N GLU A 221 23.59 3.67 -2.94
CA GLU A 221 24.60 3.04 -2.10
C GLU A 221 23.99 2.72 -0.73
N VAL A 222 24.06 1.44 -0.34
CA VAL A 222 23.52 0.96 0.94
C VAL A 222 24.61 0.19 1.67
N LYS A 223 24.78 0.48 2.96
CA LYS A 223 25.65 -0.29 3.86
C LYS A 223 24.76 -1.09 4.81
N ALA A 224 24.82 -2.41 4.72
CA ALA A 224 24.15 -3.29 5.67
C ALA A 224 24.74 -3.08 7.07
N GLY A 225 23.90 -3.17 8.11
CA GLY A 225 24.38 -3.14 9.49
C GLY A 225 25.11 -4.43 9.84
N ASN A 226 26.05 -4.37 10.79
CA ASN A 226 26.60 -5.58 11.41
C ASN A 226 25.51 -6.22 12.29
N GLY A 227 24.55 -6.91 11.67
CA GLY A 227 23.70 -7.85 12.36
C GLY A 227 24.54 -9.07 12.69
N ASN A 228 24.87 -9.25 13.96
CA ASN A 228 25.38 -10.52 14.50
C ASN A 228 24.21 -11.52 14.67
N ASP A 229 23.27 -11.53 13.72
CA ASP A 229 22.11 -12.40 13.72
C ASP A 229 21.86 -12.86 12.29
N ASP A 230 21.99 -14.17 12.14
CA ASP A 230 22.22 -14.88 10.90
C ASP A 230 20.86 -15.06 10.18
N GLY A 231 20.35 -13.96 9.63
CA GLY A 231 19.09 -13.91 8.87
C GLY A 231 19.24 -14.12 7.36
N LEU A 232 20.48 -14.25 6.88
CA LEU A 232 20.82 -14.73 5.54
C LEU A 232 21.93 -15.75 5.76
N GLY A 233 21.64 -17.02 5.48
CA GLY A 233 22.65 -18.06 5.51
C GLY A 233 23.89 -17.62 4.75
N ASP A 234 25.06 -18.05 5.26
CA ASP A 234 26.36 -17.85 4.65
C ASP A 234 26.31 -17.96 3.12
N THR A 235 27.23 -17.26 2.46
CA THR A 235 27.47 -17.35 1.01
C THR A 235 27.24 -18.78 0.54
N LYS A 236 26.17 -18.98 -0.24
CA LYS A 236 25.79 -20.30 -0.74
C LYS A 236 27.04 -20.92 -1.37
N PRO A 237 27.52 -22.08 -0.88
CA PRO A 237 28.67 -22.74 -1.48
C PRO A 237 28.40 -22.98 -2.97
N GLU A 238 29.41 -22.80 -3.81
CA GLU A 238 29.29 -23.08 -5.24
C GLU A 238 28.80 -24.53 -5.43
N ALA A 239 27.79 -24.70 -6.27
CA ALA A 239 27.19 -25.99 -6.52
C ALA A 239 28.25 -26.95 -7.09
N THR A 240 28.47 -28.06 -6.40
CA THR A 240 29.34 -29.12 -6.90
C THR A 240 28.54 -30.03 -7.84
N PRO A 241 29.18 -30.75 -8.79
CA PRO A 241 28.49 -31.67 -9.68
C PRO A 241 27.65 -32.77 -9.00
N GLY A 242 27.72 -32.91 -7.67
CA GLY A 242 26.92 -33.82 -6.87
C GLY A 242 25.62 -33.23 -6.29
N ASP A 243 25.41 -31.92 -6.36
CA ASP A 243 24.23 -31.24 -5.78
C ASP A 243 23.00 -31.26 -6.72
N GLY A 244 22.97 -32.23 -7.63
CA GLY A 244 21.92 -32.41 -8.63
C GLY A 244 20.62 -32.92 -8.02
N LEU A 245 19.55 -32.14 -8.15
CA LEU A 245 18.18 -32.61 -7.99
C LEU A 245 17.85 -33.57 -9.13
N GLY A 246 17.68 -34.85 -8.78
CA GLY A 246 17.20 -35.88 -9.70
C GLY A 246 15.79 -35.55 -10.20
N ALA A 247 15.67 -35.46 -11.53
CA ALA A 247 14.54 -35.83 -12.39
C ALA A 247 14.52 -34.96 -13.66
N GLY A 248 15.60 -35.00 -14.44
CA GLY A 248 15.59 -34.57 -15.83
C GLY A 248 14.90 -35.64 -16.68
N SER A 249 13.62 -35.50 -16.95
CA SER A 249 13.01 -36.16 -18.10
C SER A 249 13.55 -35.47 -19.35
N THR A 250 14.57 -36.06 -19.95
CA THR A 250 15.08 -35.65 -21.26
C THR A 250 14.14 -36.20 -22.33
N LEU A 251 13.40 -35.32 -23.00
CA LEU A 251 12.74 -35.65 -24.26
C LEU A 251 13.83 -35.71 -25.35
N SER A 252 14.26 -36.93 -25.67
CA SER A 252 15.10 -37.20 -26.85
C SER A 252 14.23 -37.26 -28.10
N TRP A 253 14.44 -36.33 -29.04
CA TRP A 253 13.81 -36.31 -30.37
C TRP A 253 14.56 -37.20 -31.38
N ARG A 254 15.11 -38.33 -30.95
CA ARG A 254 15.70 -39.32 -31.87
C ARG A 254 15.50 -40.69 -31.28
N ASP A 255 14.31 -41.24 -31.47
CA ASP A 255 14.03 -42.69 -31.60
C ASP A 255 12.55 -42.88 -31.96
N GLY A 256 12.21 -42.50 -33.19
CA GLY A 256 10.94 -42.83 -33.80
C GLY A 256 11.06 -44.11 -34.60
N ALA A 257 10.74 -45.25 -33.99
CA ALA A 257 10.59 -46.52 -34.70
C ALA A 257 9.68 -47.50 -33.91
N HIS A 258 8.44 -47.64 -34.40
CA HIS A 258 7.57 -48.83 -34.42
C HIS A 258 7.27 -49.54 -33.07
N TRP A 259 6.03 -49.76 -32.62
CA TRP A 259 5.01 -50.69 -33.11
C TRP A 259 3.71 -50.44 -32.29
N LEU A 260 2.57 -50.11 -32.92
CA LEU A 260 1.40 -50.99 -33.16
C LEU A 260 0.74 -51.64 -31.93
N CYS A 261 -0.51 -51.22 -31.64
CA CYS A 261 -1.72 -52.01 -31.30
C CYS A 261 -2.86 -51.02 -30.96
N LEU A 262 -3.71 -50.61 -31.93
CA LEU A 262 -5.02 -51.19 -32.30
C LEU A 262 -6.09 -51.26 -31.19
N LEU A 263 -7.30 -50.83 -31.58
CA LEU A 263 -8.63 -50.88 -30.93
C LEU A 263 -8.97 -49.64 -30.07
N SER A 264 -10.05 -48.89 -30.28
CA SER A 264 -11.25 -49.10 -31.09
C SER A 264 -12.05 -47.79 -31.28
N ILE A 265 -12.75 -47.76 -32.41
CA ILE A 265 -13.62 -46.74 -32.99
C ILE A 265 -14.93 -46.55 -32.19
N GLY A 266 -15.49 -45.33 -32.17
CA GLY A 266 -16.83 -45.11 -31.62
C GLY A 266 -17.41 -43.69 -31.72
N ALA A 267 -17.50 -43.16 -32.94
CA ALA A 267 -18.51 -42.19 -33.43
C ALA A 267 -18.86 -40.92 -32.61
N ALA A 268 -18.40 -39.77 -33.10
CA ALA A 268 -19.10 -38.49 -32.94
C ALA A 268 -19.17 -37.78 -34.30
N LEU A 269 -20.25 -38.03 -35.04
CA LEU A 269 -20.74 -37.18 -36.12
C LEU A 269 -22.20 -37.56 -36.38
N MET A 270 -23.05 -36.51 -36.46
CA MET A 270 -24.44 -36.44 -36.93
C MET A 270 -25.47 -36.10 -35.84
N LEU A 271 -25.50 -34.83 -35.43
CA LEU A 271 -26.62 -33.88 -35.65
C LEU A 271 -26.29 -32.52 -35.03
#